data_AF-A0A6M6E3Q6-F1
#
_entry.id   AF-A0A6M6E3Q6-F1
#
_cell.length_a   1.000
_cell.length_b   1.000
_cell.length_c   1.000
_cell.angle_alpha   90.00
_cell.angle_beta   90.00
_cell.angle_gamma   90.00
#
_symmetry.space_group_name_H-M   'P 1'
#
loop_
_entity.id
_entity.type
_entity.pdbx_description
1 polymer ?
#
loop_
_entity_poly.entity_id
_entity_poly.type
_entity_poly.pdbx_seq_one_letter_code
_entity_poly.pdbx_strand_id
1 'polypeptide(L)'
;MNLELKEIKLRQTYQAINVKMSTPGDSLNHLYNDVINSVNSEQFPNVLAEILKVPLNSPFPTKGISKIEKNYAVKLEKESYFSADLNCYWSSIAGIISRIIKGRIGGYSQEASEILQTSFFESHEAYSSFKEASKEFDDVYNEFIVFEKAKMLGLIYISLIKYTSSI
;
A
#
# COMPACT_ATOMS: atom_id res chain seq x y z
N MET A 1 -4.80 13.75 -7.58
CA MET A 1 -4.53 15.01 -6.85
C MET A 1 -3.70 14.68 -5.61
N ASN A 2 -2.43 15.07 -5.59
CA ASN A 2 -1.27 14.29 -5.13
C ASN A 2 -1.02 14.32 -3.59
N LEU A 3 -0.18 13.42 -3.05
CA LEU A 3 0.39 13.56 -1.68
C LEU A 3 1.23 14.84 -1.59
N GLU A 4 1.90 15.16 -2.70
CA GLU A 4 2.57 16.45 -2.89
C GLU A 4 1.62 17.62 -2.70
N LEU A 5 0.33 17.54 -3.06
CA LEU A 5 -0.61 18.63 -2.79
C LEU A 5 -0.92 18.79 -1.29
N LYS A 6 -0.88 17.70 -0.50
CA LYS A 6 -1.02 17.79 0.96
C LYS A 6 0.26 18.34 1.60
N GLU A 7 1.44 17.89 1.18
CA GLU A 7 2.72 18.42 1.65
C GLU A 7 2.97 19.87 1.20
N ILE A 8 2.63 20.22 -0.04
CA ILE A 8 2.71 21.58 -0.57
C ILE A 8 1.75 22.47 0.19
N LYS A 9 0.50 22.03 0.46
CA LYS A 9 -0.41 22.78 1.34
C LYS A 9 0.18 22.93 2.74
N LEU A 10 0.74 21.88 3.33
CA LEU A 10 1.36 21.95 4.66
C LEU A 10 2.54 22.93 4.69
N ARG A 11 3.41 22.90 3.67
CA ARG A 11 4.54 23.83 3.51
C ARG A 11 4.09 25.25 3.23
N GLN A 12 3.07 25.45 2.40
CA GLN A 12 2.48 26.75 2.11
C GLN A 12 1.80 27.34 3.35
N THR A 13 1.09 26.52 4.13
CA THR A 13 0.53 26.90 5.42
C THR A 13 1.64 27.27 6.40
N TYR A 14 2.70 26.46 6.51
CA TYR A 14 3.86 26.75 7.36
C TYR A 14 4.57 28.05 6.95
N GLN A 15 4.74 28.29 5.65
CA GLN A 15 5.31 29.52 5.11
C GLN A 15 4.38 30.73 5.34
N ALA A 16 3.08 30.58 5.14
CA ALA A 16 2.09 31.64 5.34
C ALA A 16 1.97 32.03 6.82
N ILE A 17 2.09 31.07 7.74
CA ILE A 17 2.14 31.32 9.19
C ILE A 17 3.45 32.04 9.58
N ASN A 18 4.60 31.62 9.02
CA ASN A 18 5.88 32.30 9.27
C ASN A 18 5.94 33.74 8.70
N VAL A 19 5.12 34.07 7.70
CA VAL A 19 5.09 35.40 7.06
C VAL A 19 4.09 36.37 7.74
N LYS A 20 3.09 35.88 8.47
CA LYS A 20 2.07 36.69 9.17
C LYS A 20 2.15 36.47 10.70
N MET A 21 3.00 37.25 11.35
CA MET A 21 3.15 37.47 12.81
C MET A 21 2.33 36.61 13.80
N SER A 22 3.02 35.89 14.70
CA SER A 22 2.97 35.99 16.17
C SER A 22 3.78 34.82 16.77
N THR A 23 4.05 34.85 18.08
CA THR A 23 4.95 33.91 18.78
C THR A 23 4.73 32.43 18.41
N PRO A 24 5.80 31.59 18.37
CA PRO A 24 5.75 30.19 17.92
C PRO A 24 4.63 29.30 18.51
N GLY A 25 4.08 29.67 19.67
CA GLY A 25 2.97 28.96 20.33
C GLY A 25 1.67 28.89 19.53
N ASP A 26 1.28 29.96 18.83
CA ASP A 26 0.00 29.99 18.09
C ASP A 26 0.06 29.18 16.79
N SER A 27 1.23 29.22 16.11
CA SER A 27 1.49 28.42 14.91
C SER A 27 1.46 26.93 15.17
N LEU A 28 2.01 26.50 16.31
CA LEU A 28 2.04 25.08 16.69
C LEU A 28 0.66 24.60 17.13
N ASN A 29 -0.16 25.47 17.75
CA ASN A 29 -1.53 25.14 18.13
C ASN A 29 -2.42 24.80 16.92
N HIS A 30 -2.31 25.54 15.81
CA HIS A 30 -3.07 25.21 14.60
C HIS A 30 -2.64 23.86 14.03
N LEU A 31 -1.33 23.61 13.92
CA LEU A 31 -0.82 22.33 13.43
C LEU A 31 -1.23 21.17 14.35
N TYR A 32 -1.14 21.37 15.66
CA TYR A 32 -1.56 20.39 16.66
C TYR A 32 -3.04 20.06 16.52
N ASN A 33 -3.91 21.07 16.40
CA ASN A 33 -5.34 20.89 16.21
C ASN A 33 -5.64 20.17 14.88
N ASP A 34 -4.95 20.51 13.79
CA ASP A 34 -5.10 19.83 12.50
C ASP A 34 -4.73 18.34 12.59
N VAL A 35 -3.62 18.03 13.26
CA VAL A 35 -3.17 16.65 13.47
C VAL A 35 -4.16 15.90 14.35
N ILE A 36 -4.56 16.48 15.49
CA ILE A 36 -5.53 15.88 16.41
C ILE A 36 -6.88 15.66 15.73
N ASN A 37 -7.38 16.63 14.97
CA ASN A 37 -8.63 16.48 14.22
C ASN A 37 -8.51 15.38 13.15
N SER A 38 -7.37 15.29 12.47
CA SER A 38 -7.11 14.22 11.50
C SER A 38 -7.12 12.84 12.17
N VAL A 39 -6.43 12.70 13.32
CA VAL A 39 -6.40 11.46 14.11
C VAL A 39 -7.79 11.10 14.62
N ASN A 40 -8.53 12.06 15.17
CA ASN A 40 -9.88 11.86 15.69
C ASN A 40 -10.90 11.53 14.58
N SER A 41 -10.64 11.97 13.34
CA SER A 41 -11.49 11.68 12.19
C SER A 41 -11.24 10.30 11.56
N GLU A 42 -10.12 9.65 11.89
CA GLU A 42 -9.82 8.30 11.40
C GLU A 42 -10.73 7.29 12.11
N GLN A 43 -11.54 6.57 11.33
CA GLN A 43 -12.52 5.63 11.86
C GLN A 43 -11.87 4.36 12.43
N PHE A 44 -10.72 3.95 11.89
CA PHE A 44 -10.06 2.69 12.26
C PHE A 44 -8.56 2.89 12.52
N PRO A 45 -8.18 3.68 13.55
CA PRO A 45 -6.80 4.12 13.76
C PRO A 45 -5.85 2.95 14.08
N ASN A 46 -6.34 1.90 14.74
CA ASN A 46 -5.53 0.72 15.06
C ASN A 46 -5.13 -0.07 13.80
N VAL A 47 -6.05 -0.22 12.84
CA VAL A 47 -5.76 -0.91 11.57
C VAL A 47 -4.84 -0.05 10.72
N LEU A 48 -5.09 1.26 10.65
CA LEU A 48 -4.22 2.18 9.94
C LEU A 48 -2.80 2.22 10.51
N ALA A 49 -2.65 2.14 11.84
CA ALA A 49 -1.35 2.07 12.50
C ALA A 49 -0.56 0.80 12.10
N GLU A 50 -1.23 -0.34 11.96
CA GLU A 50 -0.59 -1.56 11.45
C GLU A 50 -0.21 -1.45 9.97
N ILE A 51 -1.06 -0.82 9.15
CA ILE A 51 -0.76 -0.55 7.73
C ILE A 51 0.51 0.29 7.59
N LEU A 52 0.66 1.34 8.40
CA LEU A 52 1.83 2.23 8.37
C LEU A 52 3.14 1.55 8.75
N LYS A 53 3.09 0.40 9.44
CA LYS A 53 4.27 -0.39 9.81
C LYS A 53 4.74 -1.32 8.69
N VAL A 54 3.98 -1.49 7.61
CA VAL A 54 4.34 -2.41 6.53
C VAL A 54 5.33 -1.76 5.57
N PRO A 55 6.54 -2.32 5.39
CA PRO A 55 7.58 -1.72 4.55
C PRO A 55 7.36 -1.99 3.06
N LEU A 56 6.48 -1.22 2.42
CA LEU A 56 6.15 -1.35 0.98
C LEU A 56 7.09 -0.60 0.03
N ASN A 57 8.17 -0.03 0.55
CA ASN A 57 9.15 0.76 -0.19
C ASN A 57 10.50 0.05 -0.34
N SER A 58 10.56 -1.24 -0.02
CA SER A 58 11.75 -2.06 -0.25
C SER A 58 12.06 -2.11 -1.75
N PRO A 59 13.35 -2.18 -2.14
CA PRO A 59 13.74 -2.40 -3.52
C PRO A 59 13.17 -3.71 -4.06
N PHE A 60 12.70 -3.71 -5.30
CA PHE A 60 12.23 -4.92 -5.97
C PHE A 60 13.35 -5.99 -6.02
N PRO A 61 13.11 -7.26 -5.64
CA PRO A 61 14.14 -8.29 -5.47
C PRO A 61 14.56 -8.89 -6.82
N THR A 62 15.10 -8.05 -7.72
CA THR A 62 15.44 -8.42 -9.10
C THR A 62 16.35 -9.64 -9.18
N LYS A 63 17.30 -9.78 -8.24
CA LYS A 63 18.24 -10.91 -8.23
C LYS A 63 17.56 -12.25 -7.97
N GLY A 64 16.70 -12.32 -6.95
CA GLY A 64 15.92 -13.52 -6.64
C GLY A 64 14.96 -13.87 -7.78
N ILE A 65 14.27 -12.85 -8.32
CA ILE A 65 13.36 -13.00 -9.45
C ILE A 65 14.06 -13.53 -10.71
N SER A 66 15.22 -12.99 -11.07
CA SER A 66 15.98 -13.50 -12.21
C SER A 66 16.47 -14.94 -12.01
N LYS A 67 16.71 -15.39 -10.77
CA LYS A 67 17.02 -16.80 -10.49
C LYS A 67 15.79 -17.68 -10.68
N ILE A 68 14.62 -17.23 -10.23
CA ILE A 68 13.35 -17.93 -10.45
C ILE A 68 13.10 -18.09 -11.95
N GLU A 69 13.16 -17.01 -12.72
CA GLU A 69 12.92 -17.04 -14.17
C GLU A 69 13.89 -17.99 -14.88
N LYS A 70 15.17 -18.04 -14.47
CA LYS A 70 16.15 -18.99 -15.01
C LYS A 70 15.84 -20.44 -14.63
N ASN A 71 15.51 -20.70 -13.37
CA ASN A 71 15.24 -22.06 -12.88
C ASN A 71 13.95 -22.64 -13.46
N TYR A 72 13.00 -21.78 -13.82
CA TYR A 72 11.70 -22.15 -14.34
C TYR A 72 11.53 -21.87 -15.83
N ALA A 73 12.58 -21.47 -16.54
CA ALA A 73 12.54 -21.10 -17.96
C ALA A 73 11.92 -22.16 -18.88
N VAL A 74 12.01 -23.45 -18.53
CA VAL A 74 11.40 -24.56 -19.29
C VAL A 74 9.90 -24.71 -19.01
N LYS A 75 9.44 -24.26 -17.84
CA LYS A 75 8.04 -24.33 -17.38
C LYS A 75 7.26 -23.04 -17.65
N LEU A 76 7.96 -21.92 -17.81
CA LEU A 76 7.37 -20.65 -18.17
C LEU A 76 7.15 -20.61 -19.69
N GLU A 77 5.99 -20.15 -20.13
CA GLU A 77 5.78 -19.91 -21.54
C GLU A 77 6.68 -18.76 -22.00
N LYS A 78 6.99 -18.74 -23.30
CA LYS A 78 7.95 -17.77 -23.89
C LYS A 78 7.49 -16.30 -23.72
N GLU A 79 6.21 -16.10 -23.43
CA GLU A 79 5.58 -14.79 -23.21
C GLU A 79 5.29 -14.50 -21.73
N SER A 80 5.61 -15.41 -20.81
CA SER A 80 5.42 -15.21 -19.38
C SER A 80 6.53 -14.32 -18.81
N TYR A 81 6.18 -13.11 -18.39
CA TYR A 81 7.08 -12.16 -17.74
C TYR A 81 6.80 -12.12 -16.24
N PHE A 82 7.24 -13.16 -15.51
CA PHE A 82 7.00 -13.30 -14.07
C PHE A 82 7.39 -12.04 -13.27
N SER A 83 8.55 -11.45 -13.59
CA SER A 83 8.98 -10.17 -13.02
C SER A 83 7.98 -9.02 -13.24
N ALA A 84 7.46 -8.87 -14.46
CA ALA A 84 6.51 -7.81 -14.81
C ALA A 84 5.16 -8.03 -14.10
N ASP A 85 4.65 -9.26 -14.14
CA ASP A 85 3.38 -9.65 -13.53
C ASP A 85 3.41 -9.45 -12.00
N LEU A 86 4.49 -9.90 -11.35
CA LEU A 86 4.67 -9.74 -9.91
C LEU A 86 4.80 -8.27 -9.53
N ASN A 87 5.51 -7.47 -10.33
CA ASN A 87 5.63 -6.03 -10.11
C ASN A 87 4.28 -5.32 -10.26
N CYS A 88 3.46 -5.69 -11.26
CA CYS A 88 2.10 -5.19 -11.43
C CYS A 88 1.21 -5.55 -10.23
N TYR A 89 1.30 -6.79 -9.74
CA TYR A 89 0.57 -7.26 -8.57
C TYR A 89 0.91 -6.44 -7.32
N TRP A 90 2.19 -6.34 -6.97
CA TRP A 90 2.66 -5.58 -5.81
C TRP A 90 2.36 -4.08 -5.93
N SER A 91 2.53 -3.50 -7.12
CA SER A 91 2.21 -2.09 -7.37
C SER A 91 0.72 -1.79 -7.15
N SER A 92 -0.16 -2.72 -7.51
CA SER A 92 -1.60 -2.59 -7.29
C SER A 92 -1.94 -2.56 -5.79
N ILE A 93 -1.33 -3.46 -5.01
CA ILE A 93 -1.47 -3.48 -3.54
C ILE A 93 -0.94 -2.17 -2.95
N ALA A 94 0.29 -1.76 -3.28
CA ALA A 94 0.89 -0.53 -2.78
C ALA A 94 0.05 0.71 -3.14
N GLY A 95 -0.51 0.76 -4.35
CA GLY A 95 -1.41 1.82 -4.80
C GLY A 95 -2.67 1.93 -3.95
N ILE A 96 -3.29 0.79 -3.62
CA ILE A 96 -4.49 0.74 -2.76
C ILE A 96 -4.14 1.16 -1.33
N ILE A 97 -3.06 0.63 -0.76
CA ILE A 97 -2.59 1.03 0.58
C ILE A 97 -2.29 2.52 0.65
N SER A 98 -1.67 3.09 -0.40
CA SER A 98 -1.43 4.52 -0.51
C SER A 98 -2.73 5.33 -0.51
N ARG A 99 -3.81 4.82 -1.12
CA ARG A 99 -5.14 5.47 -1.10
C ARG A 99 -5.78 5.41 0.29
N ILE A 100 -5.66 4.28 0.99
CA ILE A 100 -6.12 4.12 2.38
C ILE A 100 -5.43 5.16 3.28
N ILE A 101 -4.10 5.19 3.29
CA ILE A 101 -3.32 6.15 4.09
C ILE A 101 -3.68 7.61 3.79
N LYS A 102 -4.04 7.91 2.53
CA LYS A 102 -4.42 9.28 2.13
C LYS A 102 -5.87 9.65 2.47
N GLY A 103 -6.68 8.71 2.98
CA GLY A 103 -8.12 8.89 3.21
C GLY A 103 -8.91 9.01 1.89
N ARG A 104 -8.49 8.30 0.84
CA ARG A 104 -9.05 8.41 -0.53
C ARG A 104 -9.63 7.09 -1.04
N ILE A 105 -9.91 6.15 -0.14
CA ILE A 105 -10.39 4.83 -0.51
C ILE A 105 -11.91 4.79 -0.78
N GLY A 106 -12.70 5.74 -0.25
CA GLY A 106 -14.18 5.70 -0.29
C GLY A 106 -14.80 5.35 -1.65
N GLY A 107 -14.57 6.18 -2.67
CA GLY A 107 -15.10 5.96 -4.03
C GLY A 107 -14.41 4.85 -4.84
N TYR A 108 -13.38 4.21 -4.29
CA TYR A 108 -12.60 3.14 -4.92
C TYR A 108 -12.69 1.82 -4.13
N SER A 109 -13.50 1.79 -3.06
CA SER A 109 -13.49 0.72 -2.06
C SER A 109 -13.99 -0.62 -2.58
N GLN A 110 -14.88 -0.63 -3.58
CA GLN A 110 -15.35 -1.86 -4.23
C GLN A 110 -14.26 -2.47 -5.10
N GLU A 111 -13.78 -1.72 -6.10
CA GLU A 111 -12.71 -2.17 -6.99
C GLU A 111 -11.43 -2.54 -6.22
N ALA A 112 -11.05 -1.75 -5.22
CA ALA A 112 -9.93 -2.09 -4.34
C ALA A 112 -10.14 -3.42 -3.61
N SER A 113 -11.36 -3.71 -3.14
CA SER A 113 -11.66 -4.97 -2.48
C SER A 113 -11.49 -6.15 -3.43
N GLU A 114 -11.94 -6.02 -4.68
CA GLU A 114 -11.84 -7.07 -5.70
C GLU A 114 -10.37 -7.34 -6.07
N ILE A 115 -9.58 -6.28 -6.27
CA ILE A 115 -8.14 -6.39 -6.53
C ILE A 115 -7.42 -7.06 -5.36
N LEU A 116 -7.67 -6.64 -4.12
CA LEU A 116 -7.00 -7.22 -2.95
C LEU A 116 -7.48 -8.65 -2.62
N GLN A 117 -8.68 -9.04 -3.03
CA GLN A 117 -9.17 -10.43 -2.87
C GLN A 117 -8.49 -11.39 -3.85
N THR A 118 -7.97 -10.88 -4.96
CA THR A 118 -7.37 -11.71 -6.00
C THR A 118 -5.95 -12.14 -5.61
N SER A 119 -5.70 -13.44 -5.59
CA SER A 119 -4.36 -13.99 -5.40
C SER A 119 -3.50 -13.82 -6.64
N PHE A 120 -2.19 -13.62 -6.46
CA PHE A 120 -1.23 -13.62 -7.56
C PHE A 120 -1.32 -14.91 -8.40
N PHE A 121 -1.37 -16.07 -7.74
CA PHE A 121 -1.38 -17.37 -8.41
C PHE A 121 -2.74 -17.74 -9.02
N GLU A 122 -3.83 -17.09 -8.59
CA GLU A 122 -5.15 -17.23 -9.23
C GLU A 122 -5.23 -16.40 -10.50
N SER A 123 -4.65 -15.20 -10.48
CA SER A 123 -4.58 -14.33 -11.66
C SER A 123 -3.57 -14.78 -12.71
N HIS A 124 -2.61 -15.63 -12.32
CA HIS A 124 -1.52 -16.08 -13.17
C HIS A 124 -1.27 -17.59 -12.98
N GLU A 125 -2.18 -18.42 -13.51
CA GLU A 125 -2.13 -19.88 -13.35
C GLU A 125 -0.84 -20.52 -13.87
N ALA A 126 -0.18 -19.89 -14.85
CA ALA A 126 1.14 -20.28 -15.35
C ALA A 126 2.21 -20.39 -14.25
N TYR A 127 2.04 -19.63 -13.14
CA TYR A 127 2.95 -19.64 -12.00
C TYR A 127 2.47 -20.51 -10.84
N SER A 128 1.35 -21.23 -10.96
CA SER A 128 0.81 -22.07 -9.88
C SER A 128 1.83 -23.08 -9.33
N SER A 129 2.64 -23.66 -10.21
CA SER A 129 3.73 -24.58 -9.85
C SER A 129 4.88 -23.93 -9.06
N PHE A 130 4.96 -22.59 -9.07
CA PHE A 130 5.96 -21.82 -8.32
C PHE A 130 5.52 -21.55 -6.88
N LYS A 131 4.24 -21.69 -6.52
CA LYS A 131 3.73 -21.33 -5.19
C LYS A 131 4.52 -21.97 -4.05
N GLU A 132 4.75 -23.28 -4.10
CA GLU A 132 5.53 -23.98 -3.08
C GLU A 132 7.03 -23.74 -3.21
N ALA A 133 7.55 -23.67 -4.44
CA ALA A 133 8.97 -23.42 -4.69
C ALA A 133 9.43 -21.99 -4.35
N SER A 134 8.49 -21.04 -4.27
CA SER A 134 8.80 -19.66 -3.91
C SER A 134 9.49 -19.54 -2.55
N LYS A 135 9.20 -20.47 -1.64
CA LYS A 135 9.82 -20.57 -0.31
C LYS A 135 11.32 -20.86 -0.35
N GLU A 136 11.87 -21.31 -1.48
CA GLU A 136 13.31 -21.53 -1.66
C GLU A 136 14.07 -20.23 -2.01
N PHE A 137 13.35 -19.14 -2.28
CA PHE A 137 13.89 -17.83 -2.66
C PHE A 137 13.57 -16.80 -1.57
N ASP A 138 14.33 -16.84 -0.47
CA ASP A 138 14.07 -16.05 0.74
C ASP A 138 13.81 -14.56 0.48
N ASP A 139 14.58 -13.92 -0.41
CA ASP A 139 14.42 -12.49 -0.71
C ASP A 139 13.09 -12.18 -1.38
N VAL A 140 12.66 -13.00 -2.35
CA VAL A 140 11.39 -12.84 -3.05
C VAL A 140 10.21 -13.24 -2.16
N TYR A 141 10.34 -14.34 -1.42
CA TYR A 141 9.28 -14.85 -0.57
C TYR A 141 9.00 -13.91 0.61
N ASN A 142 10.04 -13.40 1.28
CA ASN A 142 9.84 -12.46 2.38
C ASN A 142 9.15 -11.19 1.91
N GLU A 143 9.55 -10.65 0.76
CA GLU A 143 8.88 -9.48 0.17
C GLU A 143 7.43 -9.80 -0.24
N PHE A 144 7.19 -10.98 -0.82
CA PHE A 144 5.85 -11.45 -1.13
C PHE A 144 4.94 -11.48 0.11
N ILE A 145 5.44 -12.00 1.23
CA ILE A 145 4.70 -12.04 2.51
C ILE A 145 4.42 -10.64 3.06
N VAL A 146 5.33 -9.68 2.88
CA VAL A 146 5.12 -8.27 3.24
C VAL A 146 3.93 -7.69 2.46
N PHE A 147 3.87 -7.92 1.15
CA PHE A 147 2.75 -7.47 0.31
C PHE A 147 1.44 -8.20 0.64
N GLU A 148 1.47 -9.51 0.91
CA GLU A 148 0.30 -10.26 1.36
C GLU A 148 -0.25 -9.75 2.71
N LYS A 149 0.64 -9.41 3.65
CA LYS A 149 0.25 -8.79 4.92
C LYS A 149 -0.43 -7.43 4.67
N ALA A 150 0.13 -6.61 3.79
CA ALA A 150 -0.46 -5.33 3.42
C ALA A 150 -1.86 -5.51 2.82
N LYS A 151 -1.99 -6.46 1.88
CA LYS A 151 -3.26 -6.84 1.24
C LYS A 151 -4.33 -7.18 2.27
N MET A 152 -3.99 -8.05 3.24
CA MET A 152 -4.91 -8.43 4.32
C MET A 152 -5.34 -7.24 5.18
N LEU A 153 -4.40 -6.38 5.59
CA LEU A 153 -4.72 -5.18 6.36
C LEU A 153 -5.61 -4.21 5.56
N GLY A 154 -5.35 -4.05 4.25
CA GLY A 154 -6.17 -3.25 3.35
C GLY A 154 -7.61 -3.79 3.23
N LEU A 155 -7.76 -5.11 3.10
CA LEU A 155 -9.08 -5.77 3.07
C LEU A 155 -9.85 -5.58 4.37
N ILE A 156 -9.19 -5.71 5.52
CA ILE A 156 -9.79 -5.47 6.83
C ILE A 156 -10.29 -4.02 6.91
N TYR A 157 -9.45 -3.06 6.56
CA TYR A 157 -9.81 -1.64 6.60
C TYR A 157 -11.00 -1.31 5.69
N ILE A 158 -11.00 -1.81 4.44
CA ILE A 158 -12.12 -1.61 3.50
C ILE A 158 -13.40 -2.27 4.02
N SER A 159 -13.31 -3.49 4.55
CA SER A 159 -14.46 -4.21 5.12
C SER A 159 -15.09 -3.46 6.28
N LEU A 160 -14.27 -2.87 7.16
CA LEU A 160 -14.74 -2.07 8.29
C LEU A 160 -15.50 -0.81 7.84
N ILE A 161 -14.98 -0.10 6.84
CA ILE A 161 -15.69 1.04 6.23
C ILE A 161 -17.05 0.61 5.69
N LYS A 162 -17.10 -0.47 4.90
CA LYS A 162 -18.35 -0.97 4.31
C LYS A 162 -19.37 -1.39 5.36
N TYR A 163 -18.92 -2.07 6.42
CA TYR A 163 -19.78 -2.48 7.53
C TYR A 163 -20.41 -1.27 8.22
N THR A 164 -19.62 -0.25 8.56
CA THR A 164 -20.16 0.98 9.18
C THR A 164 -21.06 1.81 8.26
N SER A 165 -20.90 1.68 6.94
CA SER A 165 -21.76 2.37 5.96
C SER A 165 -23.11 1.66 5.72
N SER A 166 -23.27 0.45 6.27
CA SER A 166 -24.46 -0.40 6.11
C SER A 166 -25.40 -0.39 7.34
N ILE A 167 -25.00 0.33 8.39
CA ILE A 167 -25.76 0.54 9.64
C ILE A 167 -26.33 1.96 9.61
#